data_AF-A0AAV4MQ56-F1
#
_entry.id   AF-A0AAV4MQ56-F1
#
_cell.length_a   1.000
_cell.length_b   1.000
_cell.length_c   1.000
_cell.angle_alpha   90.00
_cell.angle_beta   90.00
_cell.angle_gamma   90.00
#
_symmetry.space_group_name_H-M   'P 1'
#
loop_
_entity.id
_entity.type
_entity.pdbx_description
1 polymer ?
#
loop_
_entity_poly.entity_id
_entity_poly.type
_entity_poly.pdbx_seq_one_letter_code
_entity_poly.pdbx_strand_id
1 'polypeptide(L)'
;MEYIPLHAVYTSTSELFFKPKHLDVSYTLSLPPFVWRDLTDDPSTQKIVHFVISRLQEAERIYYEETSRKTMASSLYKLNLNPTVVLRNLLLYPINYSIQGINEDYKLAEGESNDLWAVDLEKIGIEIRLNNYLTEIGHASKY
;
A
#
# COMPACT_ATOMS: atom_id res chain seq x y z
N MET A 1 5.49 10.16 -11.20
CA MET A 1 4.04 10.39 -11.03
C MET A 1 3.32 9.67 -12.15
N GLU A 2 2.27 8.90 -11.84
CA GLU A 2 1.39 8.32 -12.86
C GLU A 2 0.21 9.26 -13.13
N TYR A 3 -0.24 9.30 -14.39
CA TYR A 3 -1.38 10.10 -14.82
C TYR A 3 -2.66 9.27 -14.74
N ILE A 4 -3.74 9.84 -14.19
CA ILE A 4 -5.06 9.20 -14.15
C ILE A 4 -5.79 9.49 -15.46
N PRO A 5 -6.45 8.49 -16.09
CA PRO A 5 -7.25 8.73 -17.29
C PRO A 5 -8.40 9.72 -17.05
N LEU A 6 -8.59 10.65 -17.98
CA LEU A 6 -9.61 11.70 -17.90
C LEU A 6 -11.03 11.14 -17.67
N HIS A 7 -11.36 10.02 -18.30
CA HIS A 7 -12.66 9.39 -18.17
C HIS A 7 -12.95 8.87 -16.75
N ALA A 8 -11.92 8.50 -15.97
CA ALA A 8 -12.07 8.07 -14.58
C ALA A 8 -12.53 9.23 -13.68
N VAL A 9 -12.04 10.45 -13.97
CA VAL A 9 -12.40 11.68 -13.26
C VAL A 9 -13.84 12.09 -13.55
N TYR A 10 -14.28 12.01 -14.82
CA TYR A 10 -15.63 12.43 -15.22
C TYR A 10 -16.72 11.36 -15.06
N THR A 11 -16.42 10.21 -14.47
CA THR A 11 -17.45 9.21 -14.15
C THR A 11 -18.52 9.82 -13.25
N SER A 12 -19.79 9.45 -13.44
CA SER A 12 -20.88 9.93 -12.58
C SER A 12 -20.73 9.50 -11.12
N THR A 13 -20.09 8.35 -10.88
CA THR A 13 -19.89 7.80 -9.53
C THR A 13 -18.70 8.40 -8.80
N SER A 14 -17.74 9.02 -9.49
CA SER A 14 -16.51 9.57 -8.90
C SER A 14 -15.64 8.50 -8.22
N GLU A 15 -15.76 7.25 -8.64
CA GLU A 15 -15.10 6.11 -8.04
C GLU A 15 -13.78 5.81 -8.76
N LEU A 16 -12.72 5.64 -7.98
CA LEU A 16 -11.43 5.13 -8.44
C LEU A 16 -11.20 3.76 -7.82
N PHE A 17 -10.76 2.82 -8.64
CA PHE A 17 -10.37 1.48 -8.22
C PHE A 17 -8.89 1.29 -8.53
N PHE A 18 -8.17 0.63 -7.62
CA PHE A 18 -6.73 0.44 -7.70
C PHE A 18 -6.40 -1.05 -7.77
N LYS A 19 -5.45 -1.40 -8.64
CA LYS A 19 -4.81 -2.71 -8.68
C LYS A 19 -3.30 -2.49 -8.83
N PRO A 20 -2.49 -2.81 -7.81
CA PRO A 20 -1.04 -2.82 -7.94
C PRO A 20 -0.59 -3.72 -9.10
N LYS A 21 0.25 -3.20 -10.01
CA LYS A 21 0.62 -3.89 -11.25
C LYS A 21 1.36 -5.21 -11.03
N HIS A 22 2.06 -5.33 -9.91
CA HIS A 22 2.85 -6.50 -9.53
C HIS A 22 2.04 -7.60 -8.83
N LEU A 23 0.77 -7.33 -8.49
CA LEU A 23 -0.12 -8.36 -7.95
C LEU A 23 -0.69 -9.23 -9.07
N ASP A 24 -0.81 -10.52 -8.77
CA ASP A 24 -1.26 -11.56 -9.69
C ASP A 24 -2.65 -11.26 -10.32
N VAL A 25 -2.97 -11.92 -11.43
CA VAL A 25 -4.23 -11.75 -12.17
C VAL A 25 -5.45 -12.09 -11.31
N SER A 26 -5.28 -13.00 -10.34
CA SER A 26 -6.29 -13.40 -9.36
C SER A 26 -6.79 -12.26 -8.46
N TYR A 27 -6.00 -11.20 -8.26
CA TYR A 27 -6.44 -10.01 -7.55
C TYR A 27 -7.27 -9.14 -8.48
N THR A 28 -8.56 -9.01 -8.18
CA THR A 28 -9.53 -8.44 -9.12
C THR A 28 -9.53 -6.92 -9.12
N LEU A 29 -9.71 -6.21 -7.99
CA LEU A 29 -9.64 -4.75 -7.81
C LEU A 29 -9.69 -4.36 -6.31
N SER A 30 -9.32 -3.13 -5.94
CA SER A 30 -9.58 -2.58 -4.60
C SER A 30 -11.09 -2.50 -4.33
N LEU A 31 -11.56 -3.12 -3.25
CA LEU A 31 -12.95 -3.02 -2.79
C LEU A 31 -12.94 -2.62 -1.30
N PRO A 32 -13.67 -1.56 -0.90
CA PRO A 32 -14.58 -0.73 -1.72
C PRO A 32 -13.87 0.32 -2.60
N PRO A 33 -14.58 0.90 -3.60
CA PRO A 33 -14.05 1.98 -4.42
C PRO A 33 -13.66 3.23 -3.62
N PHE A 34 -12.76 4.04 -4.19
CA PHE A 34 -12.42 5.36 -3.68
C PHE A 34 -13.26 6.44 -4.32
N VAL A 35 -14.13 7.09 -3.55
CA VAL A 35 -14.90 8.25 -4.02
C VAL A 35 -14.06 9.51 -3.84
N TRP A 36 -13.51 10.07 -4.94
CA TRP A 36 -12.60 11.22 -4.86
C TRP A 36 -13.32 12.56 -4.71
N ARG A 37 -14.63 12.65 -4.96
CA ARG A 37 -15.38 13.91 -4.77
C ARG A 37 -15.74 14.21 -3.32
N ASP A 38 -15.67 13.21 -2.43
CA ASP A 38 -15.90 13.40 -0.99
C ASP A 38 -14.74 14.15 -0.29
N LEU A 39 -13.71 14.54 -1.05
CA LEU A 39 -12.48 15.18 -0.58
C LEU A 39 -12.64 16.67 -0.18
N THR A 40 -13.84 17.24 -0.30
CA THR A 40 -14.07 18.68 -0.09
C THR A 40 -14.14 19.13 1.38
N ASP A 41 -14.31 18.21 2.34
CA ASP A 41 -14.62 18.61 3.74
C ASP A 41 -13.48 18.45 4.77
N ASP A 42 -12.45 17.62 4.53
CA ASP A 42 -11.29 17.53 5.45
C ASP A 42 -10.02 16.97 4.74
N PRO A 43 -8.96 17.78 4.59
CA PRO A 43 -7.73 17.37 3.92
C PRO A 43 -6.85 16.41 4.74
N SER A 44 -7.18 16.13 6.01
CA SER A 44 -6.31 15.40 6.94
C SER A 44 -6.75 13.98 7.28
N THR A 45 -7.86 13.49 6.70
CA THR A 45 -8.40 12.20 7.08
C THR A 45 -7.61 11.04 6.47
N GLN A 46 -6.79 10.36 7.29
CA GLN A 46 -6.27 9.03 6.96
C GLN A 46 -7.41 8.02 7.05
N LYS A 47 -8.12 7.81 5.94
CA LYS A 47 -9.06 6.69 5.84
C LYS A 47 -8.31 5.45 5.38
N ILE A 48 -8.19 4.47 6.27
CA ILE A 48 -7.88 3.09 5.90
C ILE A 48 -9.12 2.58 5.17
N VAL A 49 -9.04 2.55 3.84
CA VAL A 49 -10.08 1.89 3.05
C VAL A 49 -9.72 0.42 3.04
N HIS A 50 -10.63 -0.39 3.58
CA HIS A 50 -10.44 -1.84 3.68
C HIS A 50 -9.93 -2.42 2.36
N PHE A 51 -8.98 -3.35 2.54
CA PHE A 51 -8.26 -4.12 1.54
C PHE A 51 -7.27 -3.32 0.66
N VAL A 52 -5.99 -3.62 0.91
CA VAL A 52 -4.84 -3.57 -0.01
C VAL A 52 -3.95 -2.33 0.07
N ILE A 53 -4.46 -1.15 0.43
CA ILE A 53 -3.66 0.09 0.34
C ILE A 53 -3.98 1.10 1.46
N SER A 54 -2.99 1.50 2.27
CA SER A 54 -3.15 2.63 3.20
C SER A 54 -2.97 3.95 2.45
N ARG A 55 -3.85 4.93 2.72
CA ARG A 55 -3.96 6.16 1.93
C ARG A 55 -3.59 7.38 2.74
N LEU A 56 -2.60 8.13 2.26
CA LEU A 56 -2.31 9.49 2.71
C LEU A 56 -2.85 10.46 1.66
N GLN A 57 -3.65 11.41 2.12
CA GLN A 57 -4.37 12.36 1.28
C GLN A 57 -3.80 13.77 1.51
N GLU A 58 -3.59 14.51 0.42
CA GLU A 58 -3.30 15.94 0.47
C GLU A 58 -4.16 16.64 -0.60
N ALA A 59 -4.99 17.60 -0.20
CA ALA A 59 -5.75 18.46 -1.11
C ALA A 59 -5.16 19.87 -1.07
N GLU A 60 -4.79 20.40 -2.23
CA GLU A 60 -4.24 21.75 -2.37
C GLU A 60 -5.10 22.56 -3.33
N ARG A 61 -5.45 23.79 -2.93
CA ARG A 61 -6.20 24.69 -3.79
C ARG A 61 -5.27 25.40 -4.77
N ILE A 62 -5.56 25.32 -6.06
CA ILE A 62 -4.77 26.01 -7.09
C ILE A 62 -5.33 27.42 -7.25
N TYR A 63 -4.50 28.42 -6.99
CA TYR A 63 -4.88 29.85 -7.08
C TYR A 63 -4.48 30.50 -8.41
N TYR A 64 -3.55 29.89 -9.15
CA TYR A 64 -3.01 30.41 -10.40
C TYR A 64 -2.81 29.25 -11.38
N GLU A 65 -3.55 29.26 -12.48
CA GLU A 65 -3.31 28.39 -13.64
C GLU A 65 -2.62 29.20 -14.74
N GLU A 66 -1.82 28.54 -15.60
CA GLU A 66 -1.20 29.15 -16.79
C GLU A 66 -2.25 29.37 -17.90
N THR A 67 -3.31 30.07 -17.55
CA THR A 67 -4.39 30.49 -18.43
C THR A 67 -4.69 31.95 -18.11
N SER A 68 -5.20 32.71 -19.10
CA SER A 68 -5.53 34.13 -18.91
C SER A 68 -6.72 34.40 -17.98
N ARG A 69 -7.24 33.37 -17.28
CA ARG A 69 -8.44 33.42 -16.48
C ARG A 69 -8.12 33.01 -15.04
N LYS A 70 -8.34 33.92 -14.08
CA LYS A 70 -8.32 33.56 -12.65
C LYS A 70 -9.47 32.60 -12.37
N THR A 71 -9.16 31.32 -12.20
CA THR A 71 -10.11 30.26 -11.83
C THR A 71 -9.93 29.94 -10.34
N MET A 72 -10.83 30.47 -9.50
CA MET A 72 -10.90 30.21 -8.04
C MET A 72 -11.38 28.79 -7.67
N ALA A 73 -11.46 27.89 -8.65
CA ALA A 73 -12.23 26.65 -8.56
C ALA A 73 -11.43 25.37 -8.79
N SER A 74 -10.11 25.45 -8.97
CA SER A 74 -9.29 24.28 -9.25
C SER A 74 -8.65 23.73 -7.97
N SER A 75 -8.73 22.40 -7.80
CA SER A 75 -8.15 21.67 -6.68
C SER A 75 -7.21 20.59 -7.20
N LEU A 76 -6.02 20.51 -6.61
CA LEU A 76 -5.09 19.39 -6.77
C LEU A 76 -5.35 18.37 -5.67
N TYR A 77 -5.50 17.10 -6.06
CA TYR A 77 -5.61 15.99 -5.13
C TYR A 77 -4.40 15.07 -5.29
N LYS A 78 -3.69 14.82 -4.20
CA LYS A 78 -2.59 13.86 -4.15
C LYS A 78 -3.03 12.65 -3.34
N LEU A 79 -2.96 11.50 -4.00
CA LEU A 79 -3.32 10.20 -3.44
C LEU A 79 -2.04 9.38 -3.30
N ASN A 80 -1.62 9.12 -2.07
CA ASN A 80 -0.50 8.23 -1.80
C ASN A 80 -1.06 6.83 -1.51
N LEU A 81 -0.59 5.83 -2.26
CA LEU A 81 -0.95 4.43 -2.09
C LEU A 81 0.22 3.70 -1.43
N ASN A 82 0.04 3.24 -0.19
CA ASN A 82 1.05 2.48 0.55
C ASN A 82 0.59 1.04 0.78
N PRO A 83 1.49 0.07 0.96
CA PRO A 83 1.11 -1.30 1.30
C PRO A 83 0.28 -1.36 2.59
N THR A 84 -0.49 -2.45 2.74
CA THR A 84 -1.30 -2.66 3.96
C THR A 84 -0.40 -2.91 5.16
N VAL A 85 0.65 -3.71 4.96
CA VAL A 85 1.61 -4.09 5.98
C VAL A 85 3.00 -4.11 5.34
N VAL A 86 4.01 -3.69 6.08
CA VAL A 86 5.41 -3.88 5.71
C VAL A 86 6.03 -4.88 6.68
N LEU A 87 6.44 -6.04 6.18
CA LEU A 87 7.17 -7.03 6.96
C LEU A 87 8.66 -6.71 6.85
N ARG A 88 9.30 -6.32 7.95
CA ARG A 88 10.73 -5.99 7.99
C ARG A 88 11.49 -6.99 8.85
N ASN A 89 12.52 -7.60 8.28
CA ASN A 89 13.45 -8.44 9.04
C ASN A 89 14.47 -7.56 9.74
N LEU A 90 14.38 -7.46 11.07
CA LEU A 90 15.35 -6.75 11.90
C LEU A 90 16.38 -7.68 12.56
N LEU A 91 16.37 -8.96 12.21
CA LEU A 91 17.33 -9.94 12.70
C LEU A 91 18.61 -9.90 11.87
N LEU A 92 19.70 -10.36 12.48
CA LEU A 92 21.03 -10.50 11.87
C LEU A 92 21.17 -11.81 11.07
N TYR A 93 20.07 -12.46 10.73
CA TYR A 93 20.05 -13.62 9.84
C TYR A 93 18.74 -13.65 9.04
N PRO A 94 18.72 -14.34 7.88
CA PRO A 94 17.53 -14.42 7.04
C PRO A 94 16.40 -15.21 7.70
N ILE A 95 15.16 -14.77 7.47
CA ILE A 95 13.95 -15.49 7.91
C ILE A 95 13.21 -16.06 6.70
N ASN A 96 12.40 -17.08 6.93
CA ASN A 96 11.41 -17.50 5.95
C ASN A 96 10.03 -17.20 6.50
N TYR A 97 9.10 -16.85 5.63
CA TYR A 97 7.72 -16.64 6.02
C TYR A 97 6.77 -17.13 4.94
N SER A 98 5.56 -17.48 5.36
CA SER A 98 4.45 -17.83 4.49
C SER A 98 3.20 -17.08 4.93
N ILE A 99 2.29 -16.87 3.99
CA ILE A 99 1.02 -16.19 4.22
C ILE A 99 -0.07 -17.25 4.15
N GLN A 100 -0.92 -17.32 5.16
CA GLN A 100 -1.98 -18.33 5.21
C GLN A 100 -2.88 -18.23 3.96
N GLY A 101 -3.10 -19.37 3.30
CA GLY A 101 -3.87 -19.43 2.04
C GLY A 101 -3.03 -19.17 0.78
N ILE A 102 -1.75 -18.80 0.92
CA ILE A 102 -0.78 -18.76 -0.17
C ILE A 102 0.16 -19.95 -0.01
N ASN A 103 0.21 -20.83 -1.01
CA ASN A 103 1.07 -22.00 -1.00
C ASN A 103 2.48 -21.67 -1.54
N GLU A 104 3.08 -20.61 -0.99
CA GLU A 104 4.42 -20.14 -1.34
C GLU A 104 5.19 -19.77 -0.07
N ASP A 105 6.47 -20.11 -0.08
CA ASP A 105 7.41 -19.78 0.97
C ASP A 105 8.37 -18.69 0.49
N TYR A 106 8.45 -17.61 1.23
CA TYR A 106 9.30 -16.47 0.92
C TYR A 106 10.48 -16.43 1.88
N LYS A 107 11.62 -15.96 1.37
CA LYS A 107 12.82 -15.67 2.16
C LYS A 107 13.02 -14.17 2.25
N LEU A 108 13.29 -13.66 3.44
CA LEU A 108 13.59 -12.25 3.69
C LEU A 108 14.97 -12.14 4.33
N ALA A 109 15.91 -11.49 3.65
CA ALA A 109 17.27 -11.36 4.15
C ALA A 109 17.38 -10.36 5.31
N GLU A 110 18.58 -10.24 5.85
CA GLU A 110 18.91 -9.36 6.97
C GLU A 110 18.65 -7.89 6.63
N GLY A 111 17.87 -7.21 7.47
CA GLY A 111 17.52 -5.80 7.24
C GLY A 111 16.52 -5.54 6.11
N GLU A 112 16.17 -6.57 5.32
CA GLU A 112 15.24 -6.42 4.20
C GLU A 112 13.80 -6.20 4.67
N SER A 113 13.01 -5.61 3.79
CA SER A 113 11.58 -5.40 3.99
C SER A 113 10.82 -5.94 2.78
N ASN A 114 9.65 -6.51 3.04
CA ASN A 114 8.69 -6.83 2.00
C ASN A 114 7.37 -6.11 2.26
N ASP A 115 6.91 -5.43 1.23
CA ASP A 115 5.63 -4.75 1.19
C ASP A 115 4.55 -5.79 0.90
N LEU A 116 3.74 -6.10 1.91
CA LEU A 116 2.64 -7.04 1.79
C LEU A 116 1.41 -6.29 1.30
N TRP A 117 1.25 -6.31 -0.01
CA TRP A 117 0.05 -5.81 -0.68
C TRP A 117 -1.06 -6.85 -0.56
N ALA A 118 -2.28 -6.40 -0.30
CA ALA A 118 -3.49 -7.21 -0.31
C ALA A 118 -3.63 -8.29 0.78
N VAL A 119 -2.95 -8.13 1.91
CA VAL A 119 -3.10 -9.02 3.07
C VAL A 119 -4.07 -8.42 4.10
N ASP A 120 -5.08 -9.20 4.50
CA ASP A 120 -5.98 -8.88 5.61
C ASP A 120 -5.53 -9.64 6.86
N LEU A 121 -4.76 -8.97 7.73
CA LEU A 121 -4.22 -9.58 8.94
C LEU A 121 -5.29 -9.94 9.99
N GLU A 122 -6.52 -9.41 9.88
CA GLU A 122 -7.59 -9.82 10.80
C GLU A 122 -8.13 -11.21 10.44
N LYS A 123 -7.94 -11.64 9.19
CA LYS A 123 -8.45 -12.93 8.68
C LYS A 123 -7.35 -13.92 8.31
N ILE A 124 -6.15 -13.44 8.02
CA ILE A 124 -5.05 -14.21 7.47
C ILE A 124 -3.84 -14.07 8.40
N GLY A 125 -3.29 -15.20 8.84
CA GLY A 125 -2.05 -15.24 9.60
C GLY A 125 -0.80 -15.19 8.72
N ILE A 126 0.29 -14.64 9.26
CA ILE A 126 1.65 -14.80 8.73
C ILE A 126 2.40 -15.78 9.62
N GLU A 127 2.96 -16.83 9.03
CA GLU A 127 3.85 -17.75 9.73
C GLU A 127 5.30 -17.35 9.47
N ILE A 128 6.09 -17.15 10.53
CA ILE A 128 7.51 -16.81 10.44
C ILE A 128 8.32 -17.99 10.97
N ARG A 129 9.27 -18.47 10.16
CA ARG A 129 10.15 -19.58 10.48
C ARG A 129 11.60 -19.12 10.48
N LEU A 130 12.26 -19.35 11.61
CA LEU A 130 13.69 -19.14 11.80
C LEU A 130 14.40 -20.45 11.51
N ASN A 131 14.91 -20.60 10.30
CA ASN A 131 15.65 -21.81 9.95
C ASN A 131 17.01 -21.79 10.67
N ASN A 132 17.39 -22.91 11.28
CA ASN A 132 18.72 -23.12 11.86
C ASN A 132 19.14 -22.13 12.98
N TYR A 133 18.19 -21.48 13.66
CA TYR A 133 18.47 -20.51 14.73
C TYR A 133 19.42 -21.03 15.82
N LEU A 134 19.29 -22.30 16.21
CA LEU A 134 20.13 -22.91 17.24
C LEU A 134 21.59 -23.14 16.79
N THR A 135 21.82 -23.26 15.49
CA THR A 135 23.15 -23.56 14.94
C THR A 135 24.04 -22.30 14.95
N GLU A 136 23.46 -21.12 14.73
CA GLU A 136 24.23 -19.86 14.65
C GLU A 136 24.62 -19.29 16.02
N ILE A 137 23.80 -19.49 17.07
CA ILE A 137 24.16 -19.10 18.45
C ILE A 137 25.39 -19.88 18.94
N GLY A 138 25.54 -21.13 18.51
CA GLY A 138 26.72 -21.96 18.83
C GLY A 138 28.04 -21.43 18.24
N HIS A 139 27.99 -20.56 17.23
CA HIS A 139 29.17 -19.90 16.67
C HIS A 139 29.49 -18.57 17.37
N ALA A 140 28.48 -17.88 17.93
CA ALA A 140 28.65 -16.60 18.61
C ALA A 140 29.24 -16.73 20.03
N SER A 141 29.19 -17.91 20.67
CA SER A 141 29.68 -18.12 22.04
C SER A 141 31.17 -18.50 22.14
N LYS A 142 31.98 -18.22 21.11
CA LYS A 142 33.41 -18.60 21.06
C LYS A 142 34.40 -17.44 21.18
N TYR A 143 33.97 -16.28 21.67
CA TYR A 143 34.85 -15.15 21.99
C TYR A 143 34.67 -14.68 23.42
#